data_AF-A0A428MZT0-F1
#
_entry.id   AF-A0A428MZT0-F1
#
_cell.length_a   1.000
_cell.length_b   1.000
_cell.length_c   1.000
_cell.angle_alpha   90.00
_cell.angle_beta   90.00
_cell.angle_gamma   90.00
#
_symmetry.space_group_name_H-M   'P 1'
#
loop_
_entity.id
_entity.type
_entity.pdbx_description
1 polymer ?
#
loop_
_entity_poly.entity_id
_entity_poly.type
_entity_poly.pdbx_seq_one_letter_code
_entity_poly.pdbx_strand_id
1 'polypeptide(L)'
;MEEKIITEELTYGTVERITDIGKGTRVCIDCADILTPTEGVLVGNTGRGYVLVLSENRSTNTYPPRSFRINAGGLHQYLFQAGQTRYLEELRGGDPLFVYNGAAQKEIPIGRVKMEKRDLMRIEINMDGKNISATLQNADSVAFLQNNGNVLTAKELKEGDIVCCYSDEPGRHLGEKIEEEISEY
;
A
#
# COMPACT_ATOMS: atom_id res chain seq x y z
N MET A 1 27.34 1.56 -14.44
CA MET A 1 26.32 2.49 -13.92
C MET A 1 26.20 2.16 -12.46
N GLU A 2 26.57 3.09 -11.57
CA GLU A 2 26.29 2.92 -10.14
C GLU A 2 24.78 2.94 -9.96
N GLU A 3 24.20 1.84 -9.47
CA GLU A 3 22.83 1.83 -8.99
C GLU A 3 22.75 2.84 -7.86
N LYS A 4 22.11 3.97 -8.13
CA LYS A 4 21.75 4.94 -7.11
C LYS A 4 20.73 4.21 -6.23
N ILE A 5 21.18 3.66 -5.10
CA ILE A 5 20.29 3.09 -4.10
C ILE A 5 19.46 4.25 -3.56
N ILE A 6 18.25 4.43 -4.11
CA ILE A 6 17.27 5.35 -3.55
C ILE A 6 16.75 4.64 -2.30
N THR A 7 17.25 5.07 -1.14
CA THR A 7 16.64 4.74 0.14
C THR A 7 15.46 5.67 0.33
N GLU A 8 14.26 5.18 0.00
CA GLU A 8 13.02 5.90 0.24
C GLU A 8 12.84 6.07 1.76
N GLU A 9 12.87 7.33 2.24
CA GLU A 9 12.68 7.62 3.67
C GLU A 9 11.20 7.45 4.03
N LEU A 10 10.87 6.28 4.58
CA LEU A 10 9.56 6.02 5.15
C LEU A 10 9.36 6.81 6.44
N THR A 11 8.14 7.26 6.65
CA THR A 11 7.73 8.02 7.84
C THR A 11 6.47 7.37 8.42
N TYR A 12 5.85 8.03 9.39
CA TYR A 12 4.65 7.57 10.05
C TYR A 12 3.58 8.66 10.03
N GLY A 13 2.32 8.23 9.90
CA GLY A 13 1.17 9.11 9.96
C GLY A 13 0.11 8.59 10.92
N THR A 14 -0.71 9.49 11.45
CA THR A 14 -1.83 9.19 12.33
C THR A 14 -3.11 9.02 11.50
N VAL A 15 -3.81 7.92 11.71
CA VAL A 15 -5.13 7.71 11.11
C VAL A 15 -6.12 8.68 11.74
N GLU A 16 -6.63 9.63 10.96
CA GLU A 16 -7.58 10.65 11.43
C GLU A 16 -9.04 10.23 11.23
N ARG A 17 -9.31 9.47 10.17
CA ARG A 17 -10.67 9.01 9.87
C ARG A 17 -10.68 7.64 9.25
N ILE A 18 -11.67 6.84 9.64
CA ILE A 18 -12.03 5.58 8.99
C ILE A 18 -13.48 5.66 8.54
N THR A 19 -13.75 5.34 7.27
CA THR A 19 -15.11 5.38 6.72
C THR A 19 -15.38 4.16 5.86
N ASP A 20 -16.44 3.41 6.16
CA ASP A 20 -16.93 2.37 5.26
C ASP A 20 -17.52 3.02 4.00
N ILE A 21 -17.03 2.59 2.83
CA ILE A 21 -17.46 3.15 1.53
C ILE A 21 -18.24 2.15 0.68
N GLY A 22 -18.59 1.01 1.27
CA GLY A 22 -19.40 -0.03 0.64
C GLY A 22 -18.61 -0.93 -0.32
N LYS A 23 -19.34 -1.58 -1.24
CA LYS A 23 -18.80 -2.66 -2.06
C LYS A 23 -18.10 -2.15 -3.32
N GLY A 24 -16.82 -2.44 -3.46
CA GLY A 24 -16.00 -2.05 -4.62
C GLY A 24 -15.02 -3.13 -5.07
N THR A 25 -14.39 -2.94 -6.22
CA THR A 25 -13.35 -3.85 -6.73
C THR A 25 -12.02 -3.55 -6.06
N ARG A 26 -11.41 -4.58 -5.46
CA ARG A 26 -10.05 -4.51 -4.94
C ARG A 26 -9.08 -5.35 -5.75
N VAL A 27 -7.80 -5.03 -5.64
CA VAL A 27 -6.67 -5.75 -6.24
C VAL A 27 -5.95 -6.53 -5.14
N CYS A 28 -5.75 -7.82 -5.38
CA CYS A 28 -4.83 -8.67 -4.63
C CYS A 28 -3.64 -8.99 -5.54
N ILE A 29 -2.44 -8.91 -5.00
CA ILE A 29 -1.21 -9.26 -5.69
C ILE A 29 -0.69 -10.56 -5.08
N ASP A 30 -0.58 -11.61 -5.88
CA ASP A 30 0.09 -12.84 -5.51
C ASP A 30 1.49 -12.83 -6.15
N CYS A 31 2.52 -12.77 -5.33
CA CYS A 31 3.91 -12.79 -5.74
C CYS A 31 4.35 -14.22 -6.02
N ALA A 32 5.36 -14.39 -6.88
CA ALA A 32 6.04 -15.67 -7.08
C ALA A 32 7.27 -15.80 -6.16
N ASP A 33 7.16 -15.28 -4.93
CA ASP A 33 8.16 -15.37 -3.87
C ASP A 33 7.49 -15.30 -2.48
N ILE A 34 8.25 -15.56 -1.42
CA ILE A 34 7.83 -15.50 -0.02
C ILE A 34 8.16 -14.10 0.54
N LEU A 35 7.13 -13.40 1.00
CA LEU A 35 7.27 -12.13 1.71
C LEU A 35 7.42 -12.38 3.20
N THR A 36 8.19 -11.56 3.89
CA THR A 36 8.19 -11.52 5.36
C THR A 36 6.90 -10.86 5.90
N PRO A 37 6.59 -10.98 7.20
CA PRO A 37 5.41 -10.35 7.80
C PRO A 37 5.39 -8.82 7.74
N THR A 38 6.54 -8.18 7.55
CA THR A 38 6.70 -6.73 7.45
C THR A 38 6.95 -6.24 6.03
N GLU A 39 7.06 -7.13 5.05
CA GLU A 39 7.13 -6.77 3.63
C GLU A 39 5.75 -6.51 3.06
N GLY A 40 5.64 -5.44 2.26
CA GLY A 40 4.38 -4.96 1.70
C GLY A 40 4.57 -4.02 0.52
N VAL A 41 3.49 -3.34 0.13
CA VAL A 41 3.47 -2.35 -0.94
C VAL A 41 2.96 -1.01 -0.45
N LEU A 42 3.41 0.07 -1.09
CA LEU A 42 2.99 1.43 -0.81
C LEU A 42 1.83 1.82 -1.75
N VAL A 43 0.65 2.07 -1.18
CA VAL A 43 -0.57 2.40 -1.94
C VAL A 43 -1.25 3.66 -1.43
N GLY A 44 -1.89 4.40 -2.32
CA GLY A 44 -2.60 5.63 -1.98
C GLY A 44 -3.62 6.01 -3.04
N ASN A 45 -4.66 6.75 -2.64
CA ASN A 45 -5.71 7.21 -3.57
C ASN A 45 -5.24 8.36 -4.48
N THR A 46 -4.16 9.07 -4.10
CA THR A 46 -3.65 10.25 -4.82
C THR A 46 -2.12 10.21 -4.87
N GLY A 47 -1.49 11.06 -5.70
CA GLY A 47 -0.04 11.21 -5.75
C GLY A 47 0.59 11.91 -4.53
N ARG A 48 -0.19 12.26 -3.50
CA ARG A 48 0.28 12.99 -2.31
C ARG A 48 1.02 12.12 -1.30
N GLY A 49 0.91 10.80 -1.43
CA GLY A 49 1.59 9.85 -0.58
C GLY A 49 0.80 8.56 -0.40
N TYR A 50 1.43 7.64 0.33
CA TYR A 50 1.10 6.22 0.30
C TYR A 50 1.18 5.63 1.71
N VAL A 51 0.38 4.61 1.99
CA VAL A 51 0.45 3.80 3.22
C VAL A 51 1.06 2.43 2.89
N LEU A 52 1.87 1.89 3.80
CA LEU A 52 2.47 0.58 3.66
C LEU A 52 1.45 -0.53 4.03
N VAL A 53 1.00 -1.28 3.02
CA VAL A 53 0.11 -2.43 3.16
C VAL A 53 0.91 -3.72 3.09
N LEU A 54 0.90 -4.45 4.20
CA LEU A 54 1.72 -5.62 4.42
C LEU A 54 1.16 -6.90 3.79
N SER A 55 2.04 -7.88 3.61
CA SER A 55 1.67 -9.23 3.19
C SER A 55 0.71 -9.92 4.17
N GLU A 56 -0.09 -10.85 3.64
CA GLU A 56 -0.98 -11.74 4.39
C GLU A 56 -0.17 -12.88 5.06
N ASN A 57 1.07 -12.61 5.48
CA ASN A 57 1.94 -13.60 6.10
C ASN A 57 1.69 -13.73 7.61
N ARG A 58 0.43 -14.00 7.99
CA ARG A 58 0.02 -14.16 9.38
C ARG A 58 -1.06 -15.21 9.51
N SER A 59 -0.96 -16.01 10.55
CA SER A 59 -2.05 -16.89 10.95
C SER A 59 -3.16 -16.05 11.56
N THR A 60 -4.38 -16.23 11.05
CA THR A 60 -5.58 -15.74 11.73
C THR A 60 -6.33 -16.93 12.31
N ASN A 61 -7.34 -16.67 13.14
CA ASN A 61 -8.22 -17.73 13.63
C ASN A 61 -9.05 -18.39 12.52
N THR A 62 -9.08 -17.82 11.30
CA THR A 62 -9.98 -18.24 10.22
C THR A 62 -9.27 -18.81 9.00
N TYR A 63 -7.98 -18.53 8.79
CA TYR A 63 -7.21 -19.09 7.66
C TYR A 63 -5.69 -19.07 7.92
N PRO A 64 -4.93 -19.99 7.29
CA PRO A 64 -3.47 -20.03 7.38
C PRO A 64 -2.81 -18.86 6.64
N PRO A 65 -1.55 -18.50 6.99
CA PRO A 65 -0.82 -17.41 6.34
C PRO A 65 -0.65 -17.67 4.85
N ARG A 66 -0.72 -16.59 4.06
CA ARG A 66 -0.39 -16.59 2.63
C ARG A 66 0.76 -15.61 2.42
N SER A 67 1.96 -16.08 2.71
CA SER A 67 3.18 -15.27 2.66
C SER A 67 3.53 -14.68 1.30
N PHE A 68 2.89 -15.13 0.23
CA PHE A 68 3.07 -14.60 -1.12
C PHE A 68 2.05 -13.52 -1.49
N ARG A 69 1.01 -13.28 -0.67
CA ARG A 69 -0.15 -12.46 -1.02
C ARG A 69 -0.12 -11.10 -0.35
N ILE A 70 -0.50 -10.05 -1.09
CA ILE A 70 -0.80 -8.72 -0.56
C ILE A 70 -2.19 -8.29 -1.02
N ASN A 71 -3.04 -7.87 -0.08
CA ASN A 71 -4.37 -7.34 -0.37
C ASN A 71 -4.28 -5.81 -0.56
N ALA A 72 -3.71 -5.39 -1.69
CA ALA A 72 -3.20 -4.04 -1.93
C ALA A 72 -4.23 -2.91 -1.82
N GLY A 73 -5.49 -3.12 -2.21
CA GLY A 73 -6.55 -2.12 -2.01
C GLY A 73 -7.45 -1.90 -3.21
N GLY A 74 -8.11 -0.74 -3.26
CA GLY A 74 -9.05 -0.36 -4.32
C GLY A 74 -8.39 -0.30 -5.69
N LEU A 75 -9.10 -0.73 -6.73
CA LEU A 75 -8.59 -0.83 -8.09
C LEU A 75 -8.00 0.50 -8.65
N HIS A 76 -8.59 1.64 -8.27
CA HIS A 76 -8.18 2.98 -8.70
C HIS A 76 -6.92 3.52 -8.03
N GLN A 77 -6.42 2.87 -6.97
CA GLN A 77 -5.32 3.42 -6.20
C GLN A 77 -4.02 3.38 -7.01
N TYR A 78 -3.18 4.35 -6.71
CA TYR A 78 -1.79 4.32 -7.09
C TYR A 78 -0.99 3.35 -6.22
N LEU A 79 0.01 2.73 -6.87
CA LEU A 79 1.08 1.94 -6.29
C LEU A 79 2.40 2.67 -6.54
N PHE A 80 3.18 2.91 -5.49
CA PHE A 80 4.51 3.44 -5.60
C PHE A 80 5.56 2.33 -5.81
N GLN A 81 6.42 2.48 -6.81
CA GLN A 81 7.40 1.50 -7.29
C GLN A 81 8.72 2.19 -7.59
N ALA A 82 9.65 2.22 -6.63
CA ALA A 82 11.02 2.73 -6.79
C ALA A 82 11.10 4.09 -7.53
N GLY A 83 10.36 5.10 -7.05
CA GLY A 83 10.31 6.44 -7.63
C GLY A 83 9.27 6.64 -8.73
N GLN A 84 8.57 5.59 -9.14
CA GLN A 84 7.49 5.63 -10.14
C GLN A 84 6.13 5.32 -9.52
N THR A 85 5.07 5.75 -10.20
CA THR A 85 3.70 5.53 -9.78
C THR A 85 2.92 4.82 -10.88
N ARG A 86 2.19 3.76 -10.53
CA ARG A 86 1.32 2.98 -11.44
C ARG A 86 -0.06 2.82 -10.83
N TYR A 87 -1.09 2.60 -11.63
CA TYR A 87 -2.39 2.19 -11.07
C TYR A 87 -2.36 0.70 -10.70
N LEU A 88 -3.02 0.33 -9.60
CA LEU A 88 -3.17 -1.09 -9.24
C LEU A 88 -3.89 -1.89 -10.32
N GLU A 89 -4.75 -1.26 -11.12
CA GLU A 89 -5.46 -1.90 -12.24
C GLU A 89 -4.56 -2.33 -13.41
N GLU A 90 -3.38 -1.71 -13.53
CA GLU A 90 -2.46 -1.94 -14.65
C GLU A 90 -1.56 -3.16 -14.44
N LEU A 91 -1.45 -3.64 -13.19
CA LEU A 91 -0.58 -4.76 -12.86
C LEU A 91 -1.01 -6.03 -13.57
N ARG A 92 -0.02 -6.78 -14.10
CA ARG A 92 -0.21 -8.09 -14.70
C ARG A 92 0.72 -9.12 -14.05
N GLY A 93 0.39 -10.41 -14.22
CA GLY A 93 1.32 -11.48 -13.87
C GLY A 93 2.54 -11.43 -14.80
N GLY A 94 3.73 -11.60 -14.24
CA GLY A 94 5.02 -11.42 -14.92
C GLY A 94 5.63 -10.03 -14.73
N ASP A 95 4.87 -9.04 -14.27
CA ASP A 95 5.41 -7.72 -13.96
C ASP A 95 6.36 -7.79 -12.74
N PRO A 96 7.41 -6.94 -12.68
CA PRO A 96 8.17 -6.74 -11.46
C PRO A 96 7.34 -5.97 -10.42
N LEU A 97 7.61 -6.24 -9.15
CA LEU A 97 7.02 -5.56 -8.00
C LEU A 97 8.10 -5.21 -6.97
N PHE A 98 8.20 -3.94 -6.63
CA PHE A 98 8.95 -3.50 -5.46
C PHE A 98 8.10 -3.68 -4.21
N VAL A 99 8.65 -4.41 -3.24
CA VAL A 99 8.11 -4.54 -1.88
C VAL A 99 9.03 -3.88 -0.87
N TYR A 100 8.44 -3.32 0.18
CA TYR A 100 9.10 -2.49 1.18
C TYR A 100 8.87 -3.06 2.58
N ASN A 101 9.84 -2.91 3.48
CA ASN A 101 9.76 -3.44 4.85
C ASN A 101 9.93 -2.39 5.97
N GLY A 102 9.77 -1.10 5.67
CA GLY A 102 10.01 -0.01 6.61
C GLY A 102 11.42 0.60 6.54
N ALA A 103 12.40 -0.11 5.96
CA ALA A 103 13.79 0.37 5.87
C ALA A 103 14.47 0.07 4.53
N ALA A 104 14.06 -0.99 3.84
CA ALA A 104 14.63 -1.45 2.58
C ALA A 104 13.52 -1.79 1.58
N GLN A 105 13.92 -1.90 0.31
CA GLN A 105 13.09 -2.40 -0.77
C GLN A 105 13.78 -3.56 -1.49
N LYS A 106 12.99 -4.45 -2.09
CA LYS A 106 13.46 -5.48 -3.02
C LYS A 106 12.48 -5.65 -4.16
N GLU A 107 12.98 -6.03 -5.33
CA GLU A 107 12.17 -6.37 -6.49
C GLU A 107 11.86 -7.87 -6.52
N ILE A 108 10.59 -8.22 -6.76
CA ILE A 108 10.12 -9.60 -6.88
C ILE A 108 9.11 -9.74 -8.04
N PRO A 109 8.96 -10.93 -8.64
CA PRO A 109 7.98 -11.14 -9.71
C PRO A 109 6.55 -11.29 -9.19
N ILE A 110 5.58 -10.69 -9.89
CA ILE A 110 4.15 -10.96 -9.70
C ILE A 110 3.79 -12.28 -10.36
N GLY A 111 3.25 -13.23 -9.61
CA GLY A 111 2.70 -14.47 -10.17
C GLY A 111 1.28 -14.30 -10.71
N ARG A 112 0.41 -13.60 -9.97
CA ARG A 112 -0.99 -13.38 -10.35
C ARG A 112 -1.53 -12.08 -9.75
N VAL A 113 -2.35 -11.36 -10.52
CA VAL A 113 -3.18 -10.26 -10.02
C VAL A 113 -4.63 -10.72 -9.99
N LYS A 114 -5.30 -10.57 -8.85
CA LYS A 114 -6.70 -10.96 -8.66
C LYS A 114 -7.55 -9.74 -8.33
N MET A 115 -8.57 -9.50 -9.14
CA MET A 115 -9.53 -8.41 -8.94
C MET A 115 -10.90 -8.96 -8.59
N GLU A 116 -11.50 -8.49 -7.49
CA GLU A 116 -12.82 -8.97 -7.04
C GLU A 116 -13.52 -7.96 -6.15
N LYS A 117 -14.86 -8.07 -6.04
CA LYS A 117 -15.67 -7.17 -5.22
C LYS A 117 -15.61 -7.52 -3.73
N ARG A 118 -15.38 -6.53 -2.86
CA ARG A 118 -15.45 -6.64 -1.39
C ARG A 118 -16.00 -5.35 -0.78
N ASP A 119 -16.39 -5.44 0.48
CA ASP A 119 -16.65 -4.27 1.30
C ASP A 119 -15.32 -3.56 1.58
N LEU A 120 -15.29 -2.27 1.25
CA LEU A 120 -14.12 -1.42 1.35
C LEU A 120 -14.33 -0.34 2.42
N MET A 121 -13.23 0.03 3.04
CA MET A 121 -13.10 1.19 3.92
C MET A 121 -12.10 2.16 3.30
N ARG A 122 -12.32 3.45 3.51
CA ARG A 122 -11.34 4.51 3.27
C ARG A 122 -10.73 4.91 4.61
N ILE A 123 -9.42 5.07 4.61
CA ILE A 123 -8.67 5.66 5.72
C ILE A 123 -8.07 6.98 5.26
N GLU A 124 -8.18 8.00 6.11
CA GLU A 124 -7.52 9.30 5.96
C GLU A 124 -6.41 9.38 7.01
N ILE A 125 -5.20 9.74 6.58
CA ILE A 125 -4.00 9.72 7.42
C ILE A 125 -3.32 11.09 7.32
N ASN A 126 -3.00 11.66 8.48
CA ASN A 126 -2.19 12.86 8.58
C ASN A 126 -0.74 12.48 8.87
N MET A 127 0.15 12.97 8.01
CA MET A 127 1.57 12.74 8.07
C MET A 127 2.24 14.11 8.09
N ASP A 128 2.45 14.63 9.30
CA ASP A 128 3.01 15.96 9.58
C ASP A 128 2.34 17.09 8.78
N GLY A 129 1.00 17.12 8.79
CA GLY A 129 0.19 18.14 8.11
C GLY A 129 -0.08 17.85 6.63
N LYS A 130 0.49 16.78 6.06
CA LYS A 130 0.08 16.26 4.75
C LYS A 130 -0.98 15.19 4.92
N ASN A 131 -2.14 15.41 4.29
CA ASN A 131 -3.22 14.43 4.29
C ASN A 131 -3.08 13.49 3.10
N ILE A 132 -3.01 12.20 3.38
CA ILE A 132 -3.06 11.12 2.41
C ILE A 132 -4.27 10.23 2.70
N SER A 133 -4.64 9.38 1.76
CA SER A 133 -5.71 8.41 1.99
C SER A 133 -5.50 7.12 1.21
N ALA A 134 -6.09 6.05 1.70
CA ALA A 134 -6.13 4.76 1.03
C ALA A 134 -7.52 4.11 1.18
N THR A 135 -7.96 3.42 0.14
CA THR A 135 -9.15 2.60 0.09
C THR A 135 -8.77 1.13 0.09
N LEU A 136 -9.19 0.40 1.12
CA LEU A 136 -8.72 -0.95 1.43
C LEU A 136 -9.89 -1.86 1.80
N GLN A 137 -9.68 -3.17 1.78
CA GLN A 137 -10.67 -4.09 2.34
C GLN A 137 -10.65 -4.01 3.88
N ASN A 138 -11.82 -3.91 4.49
CA ASN A 138 -11.96 -4.09 5.93
C ASN A 138 -11.89 -5.60 6.28
N ALA A 139 -10.68 -6.12 6.51
CA ALA A 139 -10.43 -7.53 6.81
C ALA A 139 -9.11 -7.77 7.55
N ASP A 140 -9.02 -8.90 8.27
CA ASP A 140 -7.80 -9.32 8.98
C ASP A 140 -6.62 -9.59 8.03
N SER A 141 -6.91 -9.76 6.74
CA SER A 141 -5.94 -10.02 5.67
C SER A 141 -5.27 -8.75 5.14
N VAL A 142 -5.70 -7.58 5.58
CA VAL A 142 -5.13 -6.26 5.26
C VAL A 142 -4.55 -5.69 6.52
N ALA A 143 -3.38 -5.06 6.43
CA ALA A 143 -2.69 -4.60 7.61
C ALA A 143 -1.50 -3.70 7.33
N PHE A 144 -1.02 -3.08 8.40
CA PHE A 144 -0.09 -1.97 8.41
C PHE A 144 1.03 -2.20 9.40
N LEU A 145 2.18 -1.57 9.13
CA LEU A 145 3.31 -1.53 10.04
C LEU A 145 3.16 -0.31 10.97
N GLN A 146 3.29 -0.50 12.27
CA GLN A 146 3.29 0.58 13.26
C GLN A 146 4.71 1.09 13.54
N ASN A 147 4.82 2.25 14.18
CA ASN A 147 6.10 2.88 14.56
C ASN A 147 6.90 2.12 15.63
N ASN A 148 6.25 1.23 16.37
CA ASN A 148 6.88 0.33 17.34
C ASN A 148 7.33 -1.00 16.70
N GLY A 149 7.20 -1.16 15.38
CA GLY A 149 7.51 -2.40 14.65
C GLY A 149 6.41 -3.46 14.72
N ASN A 150 5.32 -3.22 15.47
CA ASN A 150 4.18 -4.11 15.50
C ASN A 150 3.36 -3.98 14.23
N VAL A 151 2.48 -4.96 14.08
CA VAL A 151 1.65 -5.10 12.91
C VAL A 151 0.19 -4.99 13.35
N LEU A 152 -0.56 -4.14 12.66
CA LEU A 152 -1.94 -3.82 12.98
C LEU A 152 -2.84 -4.18 11.80
N THR A 153 -3.91 -4.95 12.02
CA THR A 153 -4.85 -5.31 10.95
C THR A 153 -5.87 -4.20 10.68
N ALA A 154 -6.46 -4.19 9.48
CA ALA A 154 -7.51 -3.24 9.14
C ALA A 154 -8.77 -3.40 10.01
N LYS A 155 -9.02 -4.60 10.55
CA LYS A 155 -10.11 -4.83 11.52
C LYS A 155 -9.84 -4.25 12.91
N GLU A 156 -8.59 -4.17 13.31
CA GLU A 156 -8.17 -3.65 14.61
C GLU A 156 -7.87 -2.15 14.57
N LEU A 157 -7.74 -1.58 13.36
CA LEU A 157 -7.43 -0.18 13.10
C LEU A 157 -8.50 0.75 13.68
N LYS A 158 -8.05 1.82 14.33
CA LYS A 158 -8.88 2.89 14.90
C LYS A 158 -8.24 4.25 14.62
N GLU A 159 -9.07 5.28 14.71
CA GLU A 159 -8.58 6.66 14.69
C GLU A 159 -7.59 6.88 15.84
N GLY A 160 -6.49 7.59 15.55
CA GLY A 160 -5.35 7.78 16.45
C GLY A 160 -4.22 6.77 16.30
N ASP A 161 -4.43 5.64 15.62
CA ASP A 161 -3.35 4.68 15.34
C ASP A 161 -2.30 5.28 14.41
N ILE A 162 -1.04 4.90 14.63
CA ILE A 162 0.11 5.37 13.85
C ILE A 162 0.57 4.26 12.91
N VAL A 163 0.64 4.57 11.60
CA VAL A 163 0.99 3.61 10.54
C VAL A 163 2.09 4.14 9.64
N CYS A 164 2.91 3.22 9.10
CA CYS A 164 4.01 3.51 8.20
C CYS A 164 3.49 4.02 6.85
N CYS A 165 4.05 5.15 6.41
CA CYS A 165 3.65 5.90 5.24
C CYS A 165 4.87 6.35 4.43
N TYR A 166 4.62 6.80 3.22
CA TYR A 166 5.60 7.47 2.36
C TYR A 166 4.98 8.77 1.83
N SER A 167 5.70 9.88 1.98
CA SER A 167 5.30 11.16 1.39
C SER A 167 5.81 11.26 -0.03
N ASP A 168 4.94 11.67 -0.94
CA ASP A 168 5.34 12.06 -2.30
C ASP A 168 4.73 13.41 -2.66
N GLU A 169 5.15 13.97 -3.77
CA GLU A 169 4.58 15.20 -4.34
C GLU A 169 3.72 14.87 -5.58
N PRO A 170 2.51 15.44 -5.70
CA PRO A 170 1.69 15.31 -6.91
C PRO A 170 2.42 15.86 -8.15
N GLY A 171 1.97 15.45 -9.35
CA GLY A 171 2.55 15.92 -10.61
C GLY A 171 3.37 14.87 -11.36
N ARG A 172 3.20 13.58 -11.08
CA ARG A 172 3.88 12.53 -11.87
C ARG A 172 2.99 12.08 -13.04
N HIS A 173 3.41 12.32 -14.28
CA HIS A 173 2.80 11.73 -15.48
C HIS A 173 3.73 10.64 -16.01
N LEU A 174 3.24 9.40 -16.14
CA LEU A 174 4.05 8.24 -16.60
C LEU A 174 5.34 8.00 -15.79
N GLY A 175 5.34 8.34 -14.50
CA GLY A 175 6.49 8.16 -13.61
C GLY A 175 7.52 9.30 -13.62
N GLU A 176 7.36 10.33 -14.47
CA GLU A 176 8.22 11.52 -14.48
C GLU A 176 7.55 12.69 -13.77
N LYS A 177 8.32 13.43 -12.96
CA LYS A 177 7.82 14.64 -12.27
C LYS A 177 7.67 15.78 -13.28
N ILE A 178 6.44 16.16 -13.57
CA ILE A 178 6.06 17.29 -14.42
C ILE A 178 5.38 18.33 -13.53
N GLU A 179 5.73 19.60 -13.70
CA GLU A 179 4.94 20.70 -13.09
C GLU A 179 3.61 20.82 -13.85
N GLU A 180 2.60 20.05 -13.42
CA GLU A 180 1.22 20.13 -13.90
C GLU A 180 0.26 20.50 -12.77
N GLU A 181 -0.81 21.23 -13.10
CA GLU A 181 -1.89 21.56 -12.17
C GLU A 181 -2.83 20.35 -12.03
N ILE A 182 -2.55 19.49 -11.04
CA ILE A 182 -3.34 18.28 -10.76
C ILE A 182 -4.19 18.49 -9.50
N SER A 183 -5.51 18.26 -9.63
CA SER A 183 -6.47 18.26 -8.51
C SER A 183 -7.06 16.87 -8.31
N GLU A 184 -6.81 16.26 -7.16
CA GLU A 184 -7.32 14.94 -6.74
C GLU A 184 -7.96 15.06 -5.34
N TYR A 185 -9.02 14.29 -5.06
CA TYR A 185 -9.84 14.38 -3.84
C TYR A 185 -10.12 13.00 -3.22
#